data_AF-A0A9D9DU80-F1
#
_entry.id   AF-A0A9D9DU80-F1
#
_cell.length_a   1.000
_cell.length_b   1.000
_cell.length_c   1.000
_cell.angle_alpha   90.00
_cell.angle_beta   90.00
_cell.angle_gamma   90.00
#
_symmetry.space_group_name_H-M   'P 1'
#
loop_
_entity.id
_entity.type
_entity.pdbx_description
1 polymer ?
#
loop_
_entity_poly.entity_id
_entity_poly.type
_entity_poly.pdbx_seq_one_letter_code
_entity_poly.pdbx_strand_id
1 'polypeptide(L)'
;MEKYKVVNRNIRFDSRALSSPYRCKYGDKNDFEILRVTCTYGSETRVYEVESKYLPGTDSIRFKAYPDGDSFTIEWGPTAIRPYVKRVQ
;
A
#
# COMPACT_ATOMS: atom_id res chain seq x y z
N MET A 1 0.30 20.88 -6.29
CA MET A 1 0.80 19.50 -6.35
C MET A 1 1.56 19.22 -5.07
N GLU A 2 1.12 18.26 -4.28
CA GLU A 2 1.76 17.85 -3.03
C GLU A 2 2.94 16.91 -3.30
N LYS A 3 3.99 16.95 -2.47
CA LYS A 3 5.10 16.00 -2.62
C LYS A 3 4.68 14.56 -2.29
N TYR A 4 3.89 14.40 -1.23
CA TYR A 4 3.48 13.08 -0.75
C TYR A 4 1.99 13.00 -0.48
N LYS A 5 1.35 11.93 -0.96
CA LYS A 5 0.07 11.45 -0.47
C LYS A 5 0.29 10.30 0.50
N VAL A 6 -0.15 10.44 1.74
CA VAL A 6 0.09 9.42 2.79
C VAL A 6 -1.17 8.59 3.04
N VAL A 7 -1.01 7.26 3.07
CA VAL A 7 -2.06 6.31 3.42
C VAL A 7 -1.56 5.35 4.50
N ASN A 8 -2.22 5.34 5.66
CA ASN A 8 -1.88 4.44 6.75
C ASN A 8 -2.82 3.23 6.78
N ARG A 9 -2.26 2.02 6.95
CA ARG A 9 -3.02 0.76 7.04
C ARG A 9 -2.54 -0.06 8.22
N ASN A 10 -3.48 -0.40 9.08
CA ASN A 10 -3.30 -1.36 10.15
C ASN A 10 -3.70 -2.74 9.63
N ILE A 11 -2.74 -3.65 9.58
CA ILE A 11 -2.93 -5.02 9.12
C ILE A 11 -3.53 -5.83 10.27
N ARG A 12 -4.58 -6.58 9.95
CA ARG A 12 -5.29 -7.45 10.89
C ARG A 12 -5.57 -8.79 10.22
N PHE A 13 -5.10 -9.87 10.84
CA PHE A 13 -5.30 -11.25 10.37
C PHE A 13 -6.38 -12.00 11.15
N ASP A 14 -6.76 -11.48 12.33
CA ASP A 14 -7.76 -12.05 13.24
C ASP A 14 -9.21 -11.69 12.88
N SER A 15 -9.40 -10.55 12.23
CA SER A 15 -10.70 -9.89 12.03
C SER A 15 -11.07 -9.70 10.55
N ARG A 16 -10.19 -10.12 9.63
CA ARG A 16 -10.42 -10.06 8.18
C ARG A 16 -10.06 -11.38 7.54
N ALA A 17 -10.85 -11.81 6.56
CA ALA A 17 -10.46 -12.93 5.71
C ALA A 17 -9.13 -12.61 5.02
N LEU A 18 -8.17 -13.54 5.07
CA LEU A 18 -6.80 -13.38 4.52
C LEU A 18 -6.79 -12.93 3.05
N SER A 19 -7.82 -13.32 2.28
CA SER A 19 -7.99 -12.96 0.87
C SER A 19 -8.48 -11.52 0.64
N SER A 20 -8.93 -10.82 1.69
CA SER A 20 -9.54 -9.49 1.59
C SER A 20 -8.49 -8.41 1.36
N PRO A 21 -8.54 -7.67 0.24
CA PRO A 21 -7.56 -6.63 -0.03
C PRO A 21 -7.73 -5.42 0.89
N TYR A 22 -6.62 -4.76 1.18
CA TYR A 22 -6.54 -3.43 1.76
C TYR A 22 -6.57 -2.41 0.63
N ARG A 23 -7.58 -1.55 0.59
CA ARG A 23 -7.67 -0.45 -0.39
C ARG A 23 -6.85 0.73 0.10
N CYS A 24 -5.98 1.28 -0.74
CA CYS A 24 -5.23 2.51 -0.50
C CYS A 24 -5.79 3.60 -1.41
N LYS A 25 -6.72 4.42 -0.89
CA LYS A 25 -7.34 5.50 -1.64
C LYS A 25 -6.42 6.72 -1.63
N TYR A 26 -6.10 7.21 -2.82
CA TYR A 26 -5.25 8.37 -3.02
C TYR A 26 -5.96 9.53 -3.75
N GLY A 27 -7.11 9.30 -4.38
CA GLY A 27 -7.84 10.33 -5.12
C GLY A 27 -7.28 10.51 -6.52
N ASP A 28 -7.08 11.74 -6.98
CA ASP A 28 -6.44 11.97 -8.27
C ASP A 28 -4.91 11.82 -8.12
N LYS A 29 -4.32 11.03 -9.01
CA LYS A 29 -2.85 10.83 -9.04
C LYS A 29 -2.10 12.10 -9.47
N ASN A 30 -2.77 13.06 -10.10
CA ASN A 30 -2.16 14.32 -10.52
C ASN A 30 -2.00 15.32 -9.37
N ASP A 31 -2.62 15.06 -8.21
CA ASP A 31 -2.55 15.95 -7.06
C ASP A 31 -1.21 15.85 -6.31
N PHE A 32 -0.44 14.77 -6.53
CA PHE A 32 0.77 14.48 -5.78
C PHE A 32 1.88 13.79 -6.60
N GLU A 33 3.12 13.84 -6.12
CA GLU A 33 4.27 13.20 -6.76
C GLU A 33 4.46 11.73 -6.33
N ILE A 34 4.32 11.44 -5.04
CA ILE A 34 4.57 10.11 -4.47
C ILE A 34 3.40 9.67 -3.57
N LEU A 35 2.88 8.46 -3.79
CA LEU A 35 2.03 7.79 -2.82
C LEU A 35 2.89 7.02 -1.83
N ARG A 36 2.78 7.37 -0.55
CA ARG A 36 3.43 6.68 0.57
C ARG A 36 2.39 5.88 1.35
N VAL A 37 2.56 4.56 1.40
CA VAL A 37 1.69 3.65 2.15
C VAL A 37 2.45 3.09 3.34
N THR A 38 1.97 3.39 4.55
CA THR A 38 2.51 2.87 5.80
C THR A 38 1.65 1.70 6.28
N CYS A 39 2.23 0.52 6.36
CA CYS A 39 1.59 -0.70 6.85
C CYS A 39 2.10 -1.03 8.25
N THR A 40 1.19 -1.24 9.20
CA THR A 40 1.51 -1.54 10.61
C THR A 40 0.90 -2.88 11.02
N TYR A 41 1.67 -3.75 11.65
CA TYR A 41 1.22 -5.01 12.23
C TYR A 41 1.94 -5.25 13.56
N GLY A 42 1.20 -5.25 14.68
CA GLY A 42 1.83 -5.27 16.00
C GLY A 42 2.83 -4.11 16.18
N SER A 43 4.08 -4.44 16.46
CA SER A 43 5.20 -3.48 16.53
C SER A 43 5.91 -3.25 15.18
N GLU A 44 5.63 -4.05 14.16
CA GLU A 44 6.27 -3.92 12.86
C GLU A 44 5.62 -2.82 12.02
N THR A 45 6.45 -1.95 11.44
CA THR A 45 6.03 -0.92 10.50
C THR A 45 6.83 -1.05 9.21
N ARG A 46 6.12 -1.06 8.07
CA ARG A 46 6.72 -1.03 6.73
C ARG A 46 6.19 0.14 5.93
N VAL A 47 7.09 0.83 5.23
CA VAL A 47 6.73 1.99 4.40
C VAL A 47 7.02 1.66 2.95
N TYR A 48 6.03 1.90 2.10
CA TYR A 48 6.11 1.67 0.67
C TYR A 48 5.85 2.96 -0.08
N GLU A 49 6.59 3.17 -1.17
CA GLU A 49 6.45 4.34 -2.03
C GLU A 49 6.24 3.93 -3.49
N VAL A 50 5.44 4.71 -4.20
CA VAL A 50 5.25 4.62 -5.64
C VAL A 50 5.07 6.02 -6.23
N GLU A 51 5.79 6.32 -7.30
CA GLU A 51 5.61 7.59 -8.03
C GLU A 51 4.22 7.63 -8.68
N SER A 52 3.55 8.78 -8.62
CA SER A 52 2.17 8.92 -9.06
C SER A 52 1.97 8.62 -10.55
N LYS A 53 3.00 8.86 -11.38
CA LYS A 53 2.98 8.53 -12.81
C LYS A 53 2.73 7.03 -13.08
N TYR A 54 3.15 6.15 -12.17
CA TYR A 54 2.95 4.69 -12.27
C TYR A 54 1.62 4.23 -11.68
N LEU A 55 0.85 5.12 -11.04
CA LEU A 55 -0.47 4.78 -10.52
C LEU A 55 -1.49 4.65 -11.66
N PRO A 56 -2.43 3.70 -11.53
CA PRO A 56 -3.53 3.58 -12.47
C PRO A 56 -4.40 4.84 -12.45
N GLY A 57 -5.16 5.07 -13.52
CA GLY A 57 -6.16 6.15 -13.59
C GLY A 57 -7.36 5.97 -12.66
N THR A 58 -7.34 4.99 -11.76
CA THR A 58 -8.31 4.83 -10.68
C THR A 58 -7.95 5.69 -9.49
N ASP A 59 -8.84 5.77 -8.49
CA ASP A 59 -8.62 6.56 -7.27
C ASP A 59 -7.85 5.83 -6.16
N SER A 60 -7.47 4.57 -6.42
CA SER A 60 -6.91 3.67 -5.43
C SER A 60 -6.11 2.53 -6.04
N ILE A 61 -5.16 2.04 -5.25
CA ILE A 61 -4.52 0.73 -5.42
C ILE A 61 -4.92 -0.19 -4.27
N ARG A 62 -4.60 -1.47 -4.38
CA ARG A 62 -4.92 -2.46 -3.35
C ARG A 62 -3.69 -3.29 -3.02
N PHE A 63 -3.67 -3.87 -1.84
CA PHE A 63 -2.73 -4.95 -1.55
C PHE A 63 -3.39 -6.02 -0.71
N LYS A 64 -2.89 -7.25 -0.80
CA LYS A 64 -3.19 -8.33 0.13
C LYS A 64 -2.02 -8.46 1.09
N ALA A 65 -2.31 -8.80 2.34
CA ALA A 65 -1.30 -9.12 3.32
C ALA A 65 -1.47 -10.56 3.76
N TYR A 66 -0.38 -11.26 3.98
CA TYR A 66 -0.37 -12.64 4.47
C TYR A 66 0.52 -12.72 5.72
N PRO A 67 0.12 -13.45 6.77
CA PRO A 67 0.95 -13.64 7.96
C PRO A 67 2.22 -14.41 7.60
N ASP A 68 3.32 -14.04 8.25
CA ASP A 68 4.63 -14.69 8.11
C ASP A 68 5.35 -14.66 9.45
N GLY A 69 5.07 -15.67 10.29
CA GLY A 69 5.48 -15.69 11.69
C GLY A 69 4.93 -14.50 12.47
N ASP A 70 5.83 -13.77 13.15
CA ASP A 70 5.53 -12.51 13.85
C ASP A 70 5.48 -11.29 12.92
N SER A 71 5.57 -11.52 11.60
CA SER A 71 5.66 -10.52 10.54
C SER A 71 4.55 -10.76 9.49
N PHE A 72 4.62 -10.05 8.38
CA PHE A 72 3.70 -10.18 7.25
C PHE A 72 4.42 -10.10 5.90
N THR A 73 3.79 -10.59 4.84
CA THR A 73 4.18 -10.30 3.44
C THR A 73 3.06 -9.52 2.75
N ILE A 74 3.41 -8.77 1.70
CA ILE A 74 2.45 -7.96 0.94
C ILE A 74 2.51 -8.32 -0.54
N GLU A 75 1.33 -8.44 -1.15
CA GLU A 75 1.15 -8.57 -2.59
C GLU A 75 0.33 -7.39 -3.12
N TRP A 76 0.96 -6.54 -3.94
CA TRP A 76 0.34 -5.34 -4.51
C TRP A 76 -0.54 -5.63 -5.73
N GLY A 77 -1.60 -4.85 -5.89
CA GLY A 77 -2.53 -4.87 -7.01
C GLY A 77 -2.89 -3.45 -7.47
N PRO A 78 -2.98 -3.19 -8.79
CA PRO A 78 -2.84 -4.14 -9.91
C PRO A 78 -1.42 -4.68 -10.12
N THR A 79 -1.25 -5.85 -10.76
CA THR A 79 0.08 -6.46 -11.00
C THR A 79 1.06 -5.52 -11.70
N ALA A 80 0.55 -4.67 -12.59
CA ALA A 80 1.34 -3.67 -13.32
C ALA A 80 2.06 -2.66 -12.41
N ILE A 81 1.58 -2.41 -11.18
CA ILE A 81 2.25 -1.48 -10.26
C ILE A 81 3.39 -2.13 -9.48
N ARG A 82 3.43 -3.47 -9.39
CA ARG A 82 4.35 -4.20 -8.51
C ARG A 82 5.83 -3.82 -8.72
N PRO A 83 6.34 -3.69 -9.96
CA PRO A 83 7.75 -3.32 -10.18
C PRO A 83 8.11 -1.91 -9.70
N TYR A 84 7.11 -1.05 -9.54
CA TYR A 84 7.29 0.37 -9.20
C TYR A 84 7.07 0.67 -7.72
N VAL A 85 6.54 -0.28 -6.95
CA VAL A 85 6.41 -0.13 -5.50
C VAL A 85 7.72 -0.49 -4.82
N LYS A 86 8.29 0.46 -4.07
CA LYS A 86 9.54 0.29 -3.33
C LYS A 86 9.27 0.30 -1.84
N ARG A 87 9.81 -0.68 -1.11
CA ARG A 87 9.87 -0.62 0.35
C ARG A 87 11.04 0.29 0.74
N VAL A 88 10.76 1.30 1.56
CA VAL A 88 11.75 2.29 2.04
C VAL A 88 12.03 2.18 3.54
N GLN A 89 11.22 1.39 4.25
CA GLN A 89 11.37 1.04 5.67
C GLN A 89 10.70 -0.31 5.94
#